data_AF-A0A0F2QWE1-F1
#
_entry.id   AF-A0A0F2QWE1-F1
#
_cell.length_a   1.000
_cell.length_b   1.000
_cell.length_c   1.000
_cell.angle_alpha   90.00
_cell.angle_beta   90.00
_cell.angle_gamma   90.00
#
_symmetry.space_group_name_H-M   'P 1'
#
loop_
_entity.id
_entity.type
_entity.pdbx_description
1 polymer ?
#
loop_
_entity_poly.entity_id
_entity_poly.type
_entity_poly.pdbx_seq_one_letter_code
_entity_poly.pdbx_strand_id
1 'polypeptide(L)'
;MKQDPFENLKEWGTVLDLLNQLDQKGMLGECQKGMIRVLRYKDNWRLREEVLKRIGTIENPSYDLIEQVVAMVADEKVYYRTRIMALNALEKLAKAGCRLPERSAVADRPKWTAVLQGVLKKHQPPILANALIACLHSLEAPLQARTVLHESAM
;
A
#
# COMPACT_ATOMS: atom_id res chain seq x y z
N MET A 1 19.88 6.60 -4.16
CA MET A 1 19.88 5.93 -2.84
C MET A 1 18.45 5.87 -2.34
N LYS A 2 17.86 4.68 -2.15
CA LYS A 2 16.54 4.53 -1.50
C LYS A 2 16.79 4.40 -0.01
N GLN A 3 16.52 5.46 0.76
CA GLN A 3 16.90 5.55 2.16
C GLN A 3 15.87 4.86 3.06
N ASP A 4 16.36 4.26 4.15
CA ASP A 4 15.55 3.78 5.25
C ASP A 4 15.85 4.70 6.44
N PRO A 5 15.04 5.76 6.63
CA PRO A 5 15.34 6.79 7.64
C PRO A 5 14.78 6.43 9.02
N PHE A 6 14.04 5.33 9.16
CA PHE A 6 13.31 4.98 10.37
C PHE A 6 14.18 4.16 11.34
N GLU A 7 15.37 4.65 11.68
CA GLU A 7 16.43 4.01 12.49
C GLU A 7 15.95 2.95 13.50
N ASN A 8 15.66 3.34 14.74
CA ASN A 8 15.26 2.42 15.81
C ASN A 8 13.72 2.38 15.91
N LEU A 9 13.11 1.29 15.43
CA LEU A 9 11.65 1.10 15.48
C LEU A 9 11.08 0.94 16.89
N LYS A 10 11.92 0.76 17.92
CA LYS A 10 11.49 0.77 19.33
C LYS A 10 11.17 2.18 19.80
N GLU A 11 11.86 3.20 19.27
CA GLU A 11 11.57 4.61 19.50
C GLU A 11 10.43 5.08 18.58
N TRP A 12 9.28 4.43 18.73
CA TRP A 12 8.16 4.60 17.81
C TRP A 12 7.61 6.02 17.74
N GLY A 13 7.77 6.82 18.81
CA GLY A 13 7.43 8.25 18.79
C GLY A 13 8.21 9.01 17.72
N THR A 14 9.54 8.87 17.73
CA THR A 14 10.45 9.48 16.74
C THR A 14 10.15 9.01 15.32
N VAL A 15 9.83 7.72 15.15
CA VAL A 15 9.45 7.17 13.83
C VAL A 15 8.15 7.80 13.33
N LEU A 16 7.16 8.02 14.20
CA LEU A 16 5.90 8.68 13.83
C LEU A 16 6.10 10.15 13.48
N ASP A 17 6.91 10.87 14.26
CA ASP A 17 7.22 12.27 13.99
C ASP A 17 7.94 12.43 12.65
N LEU A 18 8.90 11.55 12.38
CA LEU A 18 9.59 11.52 11.09
C LEU A 18 8.66 11.16 9.94
N LEU A 19 7.77 10.17 10.12
CA LEU A 19 6.78 9.80 9.11
C LEU A 19 5.85 10.98 8.78
N ASN A 20 5.41 11.74 9.79
CA ASN A 20 4.61 12.95 9.60
C ASN A 20 5.37 14.03 8.83
N GLN A 21 6.65 14.27 9.17
CA GLN A 21 7.47 15.26 8.48
C GLN A 21 7.70 14.89 7.01
N LEU A 22 7.95 13.61 6.72
CA LEU A 22 8.15 13.13 5.34
C LEU A 22 6.87 13.21 4.52
N ASP A 23 5.71 12.93 5.12
CA ASP A 23 4.40 13.07 4.49
C ASP A 23 4.10 14.53 4.12
N GLN A 24 4.31 15.46 5.06
CA GLN A 24 4.13 16.90 4.81
C GLN A 24 5.05 17.45 3.71
N LYS A 25 6.23 16.84 3.52
CA LYS A 25 7.19 17.21 2.48
C LYS A 25 6.96 16.48 1.14
N GLY A 26 6.00 15.57 1.05
CA GLY A 26 5.78 14.74 -0.13
C GLY A 26 6.90 13.71 -0.40
N MET A 27 7.74 13.42 0.60
CA MET A 27 8.96 12.60 0.45
C MET A 27 8.75 11.12 0.76
N LEU A 28 7.52 10.68 1.05
CA LEU A 28 7.23 9.27 1.38
C LEU A 28 7.67 8.30 0.26
N GLY A 29 7.59 8.73 -1.00
CA GLY A 29 8.03 7.93 -2.14
C GLY A 29 9.52 7.55 -2.10
N GLU A 30 10.36 8.31 -1.40
CA GLU A 30 11.80 8.08 -1.28
C GLU A 30 12.15 7.07 -0.18
N CYS A 31 11.27 6.91 0.81
CA CYS A 31 11.52 6.16 2.04
C CYS A 31 10.83 4.78 2.08
N GLN A 32 10.47 4.23 0.92
CA GLN A 32 9.67 3.00 0.82
C GLN A 32 10.34 1.77 1.44
N LYS A 33 11.67 1.67 1.38
CA LYS A 33 12.42 0.59 2.06
C LYS A 33 12.19 0.59 3.56
N GLY A 34 12.22 1.78 4.16
CA GLY A 34 11.94 1.94 5.58
C GLY A 34 10.49 1.65 5.92
N MET A 35 9.54 2.07 5.08
CA MET A 35 8.13 1.72 5.27
C MET A 35 7.91 0.20 5.23
N ILE A 36 8.56 -0.52 4.31
CA ILE A 36 8.54 -1.98 4.27
C ILE A 36 9.07 -2.57 5.58
N ARG A 37 10.17 -2.04 6.13
CA ARG A 37 10.72 -2.49 7.42
C ARG A 37 9.72 -2.28 8.57
N VAL A 38 9.05 -1.12 8.61
CA VAL A 38 7.99 -0.83 9.59
C VAL A 38 6.83 -1.81 9.44
N LEU A 39 6.36 -2.07 8.23
CA LEU A 39 5.28 -3.04 7.96
C LEU A 39 5.64 -4.46 8.40
N ARG A 40 6.93 -4.85 8.32
CA ARG A 40 7.44 -6.15 8.80
C ARG A 40 7.60 -6.23 10.32
N TYR A 41 7.69 -5.10 11.02
CA TYR A 41 7.92 -5.08 12.46
C TYR A 41 6.67 -5.43 13.27
N LYS A 42 6.57 -6.69 13.74
CA LYS A 42 5.33 -7.26 14.33
C LYS A 42 4.96 -6.72 15.70
N ASP A 43 5.94 -6.16 16.42
CA ASP A 43 5.77 -5.78 17.82
C ASP A 43 5.09 -4.40 17.99
N ASN A 44 4.91 -3.63 16.91
CA ASN A 44 4.27 -2.32 16.99
C ASN A 44 3.15 -2.17 15.96
N TRP A 45 1.94 -2.51 16.39
CA TRP A 45 0.73 -2.43 15.58
C TRP A 45 0.41 -1.00 15.14
N ARG A 46 0.68 -0.01 16.00
CA ARG A 46 0.41 1.41 15.73
C ARG A 46 1.27 1.95 14.59
N LEU A 47 2.57 1.64 14.59
CA LEU A 47 3.47 2.04 13.50
C LEU A 47 3.01 1.50 12.15
N ARG A 48 2.57 0.24 12.11
CA ARG A 48 2.05 -0.38 10.89
C ARG A 48 0.82 0.35 10.37
N GLU A 49 -0.14 0.62 11.24
CA GLU A 49 -1.36 1.35 10.86
C GLU A 49 -1.04 2.74 10.33
N GLU A 50 -0.13 3.46 10.98
CA GLU A 50 0.28 4.80 10.54
C GLU A 50 0.95 4.78 9.17
N VAL A 51 1.81 3.80 8.89
CA VAL A 51 2.37 3.64 7.55
C VAL A 51 1.28 3.30 6.53
N LEU A 52 0.38 2.36 6.84
CA LEU A 52 -0.71 1.97 5.92
C LEU A 52 -1.64 3.13 5.54
N LYS A 53 -1.91 4.07 6.47
CA LYS A 53 -2.71 5.28 6.18
C LYS A 53 -2.13 6.12 5.05
N ARG A 54 -0.80 6.14 4.93
CA ARG A 54 -0.04 7.01 4.03
C ARG A 54 0.39 6.32 2.74
N ILE A 55 0.48 4.99 2.71
CA ILE A 55 0.86 4.27 1.49
C ILE A 55 -0.02 4.65 0.30
N GLY A 56 -1.33 4.83 0.52
CA GLY A 56 -2.29 5.18 -0.53
C GLY A 56 -2.07 6.56 -1.19
N THR A 57 -1.17 7.40 -0.68
CA THR A 57 -0.83 8.71 -1.25
C THR A 57 0.49 8.71 -2.03
N ILE A 58 1.21 7.58 -2.05
CA ILE A 58 2.49 7.48 -2.76
C ILE A 58 2.22 7.40 -4.27
N GLU A 59 2.72 8.38 -5.02
CA GLU A 59 2.53 8.46 -6.48
C GLU A 59 3.17 7.29 -7.25
N ASN A 60 4.40 6.93 -6.86
CA ASN A 60 5.22 5.91 -7.52
C ASN A 60 5.58 4.77 -6.53
N PRO A 61 4.61 3.94 -6.14
CA PRO A 61 4.87 2.83 -5.22
C PRO A 61 5.78 1.80 -5.91
N SER A 62 6.77 1.34 -5.17
CA SER A 62 7.67 0.26 -5.56
C SER A 62 6.96 -1.09 -5.48
N TYR A 63 7.43 -2.02 -6.30
CA TYR A 63 6.94 -3.40 -6.29
C TYR A 63 6.99 -4.03 -4.89
N ASP A 64 8.14 -3.95 -4.23
CA ASP A 64 8.37 -4.54 -2.90
C ASP A 64 7.40 -3.98 -1.84
N LEU A 65 7.01 -2.69 -1.97
CA LEU A 65 6.05 -2.08 -1.07
C LEU A 65 4.66 -2.69 -1.27
N ILE A 66 4.22 -2.83 -2.52
CA ILE A 66 2.92 -3.42 -2.84
C ILE A 66 2.88 -4.89 -2.43
N GLU A 67 3.93 -5.65 -2.74
CA GLU A 67 4.04 -7.06 -2.33
C GLU A 67 3.99 -7.20 -0.82
N GLN A 68 4.65 -6.30 -0.08
CA GLN A 68 4.58 -6.28 1.38
C GLN A 68 3.15 -6.01 1.89
N VAL A 69 2.41 -5.08 1.28
CA VAL A 69 1.02 -4.80 1.67
C VAL A 69 0.11 -5.99 1.36
N VAL A 70 0.26 -6.62 0.19
CA VAL A 70 -0.48 -7.84 -0.18
C VAL A 70 -0.17 -8.99 0.79
N ALA A 71 1.10 -9.18 1.15
CA ALA A 71 1.52 -10.18 2.14
C ALA A 71 0.87 -9.95 3.51
N MET A 72 0.68 -8.70 3.94
CA MET A 72 -0.02 -8.39 5.18
C MET A 72 -1.50 -8.76 5.13
N VAL A 73 -2.16 -8.62 3.98
CA VAL A 73 -3.55 -9.07 3.80
C VAL A 73 -3.65 -10.59 3.86
N ALA A 74 -2.64 -11.31 3.36
CA ALA A 74 -2.61 -12.77 3.35
C ALA A 74 -2.21 -13.40 4.71
N ASP A 75 -1.52 -12.65 5.59
CA ASP A 75 -1.11 -13.15 6.91
C ASP A 75 -2.31 -13.22 7.88
N GLU A 76 -2.79 -14.43 8.14
CA GLU A 76 -3.90 -14.71 9.06
C GLU A 76 -3.59 -14.33 10.51
N LYS A 77 -2.31 -14.14 10.87
CA LYS A 77 -1.90 -13.67 12.21
C LYS A 77 -2.07 -12.16 12.37
N VAL A 78 -2.29 -11.43 11.28
CA VAL A 78 -2.57 -9.99 11.31
C VAL A 78 -4.04 -9.78 11.63
N TYR A 79 -4.32 -8.93 12.61
CA TYR A 79 -5.68 -8.61 13.01
C TYR A 79 -6.46 -7.94 11.87
N TYR A 80 -7.77 -8.21 11.80
CA TYR A 80 -8.62 -7.81 10.67
C TYR A 80 -8.55 -6.32 10.34
N ARG A 81 -8.46 -5.44 11.35
CA ARG A 81 -8.35 -3.99 11.13
C ARG A 81 -7.12 -3.62 10.28
N THR A 82 -5.94 -4.18 10.57
CA THR A 82 -4.75 -3.91 9.74
C THR A 82 -4.88 -4.51 8.35
N ARG A 83 -5.48 -5.70 8.20
CA ARG A 83 -5.73 -6.31 6.88
C ARG A 83 -6.67 -5.43 6.04
N ILE A 84 -7.70 -4.87 6.65
CA ILE A 84 -8.62 -3.90 6.00
C ILE A 84 -7.88 -2.61 5.65
N MET A 85 -7.03 -2.08 6.52
CA MET A 85 -6.23 -0.88 6.22
C MET A 85 -5.26 -1.12 5.05
N ALA A 86 -4.66 -2.30 4.96
CA ALA A 86 -3.83 -2.71 3.84
C ALA A 86 -4.63 -2.77 2.54
N LEU A 87 -5.85 -3.34 2.56
CA LEU A 87 -6.76 -3.33 1.42
C LEU A 87 -7.14 -1.92 0.98
N ASN A 88 -7.48 -1.04 1.92
CA ASN A 88 -7.80 0.36 1.62
C ASN A 88 -6.61 1.11 1.01
N ALA A 89 -5.38 0.80 1.44
CA ALA A 89 -4.17 1.36 0.85
C ALA A 89 -3.97 0.88 -0.61
N LEU A 90 -4.15 -0.42 -0.86
CA LEU A 90 -4.09 -0.99 -2.22
C LEU A 90 -5.17 -0.41 -3.13
N GLU A 91 -6.39 -0.27 -2.63
CA GLU A 91 -7.50 0.32 -3.36
C GLU A 91 -7.20 1.77 -3.79
N LYS A 92 -6.65 2.59 -2.87
CA LYS A 92 -6.23 3.96 -3.17
C LYS A 92 -5.13 4.00 -4.24
N LEU A 93 -4.11 3.15 -4.12
CA LEU A 93 -3.04 3.06 -5.11
C LEU A 93 -3.58 2.65 -6.49
N ALA A 94 -4.54 1.72 -6.53
CA ALA A 94 -5.16 1.28 -7.78
C ALA A 94 -5.98 2.40 -8.44
N LYS A 95 -6.75 3.15 -7.65
CA LYS A 95 -7.60 4.27 -8.13
C LYS A 95 -6.83 5.52 -8.50
N ALA A 96 -5.71 5.80 -7.83
CA ALA A 96 -4.89 6.97 -8.11
C ALA A 96 -4.23 6.93 -9.50
N GLY A 97 -4.38 5.83 -10.24
CA GLY A 97 -3.73 5.67 -11.55
C GLY A 97 -2.20 5.67 -11.41
N CYS A 98 -1.69 5.34 -10.21
CA CYS A 98 -0.27 5.25 -9.93
C CYS A 98 0.40 4.49 -11.08
N ARG A 99 1.47 5.08 -11.63
CA ARG A 99 2.37 4.38 -12.54
C ARG A 99 3.08 3.31 -11.74
N LEU A 100 2.41 2.18 -11.56
CA LEU A 100 3.06 0.95 -11.15
C LEU A 100 4.31 0.79 -12.05
N PRO A 101 5.49 0.46 -11.49
CA PRO A 101 6.75 0.58 -12.21
C PRO A 101 6.72 -0.12 -13.57
N GLU A 102 7.17 0.62 -14.60
CA GLU A 102 7.06 0.37 -16.05
C GLU A 102 7.70 -0.92 -16.59
N ARG A 103 8.07 -1.87 -15.72
CA ARG A 103 8.53 -3.20 -16.14
C ARG A 103 7.60 -4.35 -15.74
N SER A 104 6.56 -4.13 -14.93
CA SER A 104 5.71 -5.26 -14.46
C SER A 104 4.29 -4.92 -13.95
N ALA A 105 3.87 -3.66 -14.02
CA ALA A 105 2.54 -3.20 -13.59
C ALA A 105 1.34 -4.02 -14.09
N VAL A 106 1.41 -4.46 -15.35
CA VAL A 106 0.36 -5.25 -16.01
C VAL A 106 0.57 -6.75 -15.77
N ALA A 107 1.82 -7.20 -15.63
CA ALA A 107 2.16 -8.61 -15.48
C ALA A 107 1.93 -9.15 -14.06
N ASP A 108 2.06 -8.30 -13.02
CA ASP A 108 1.97 -8.72 -11.62
C ASP A 108 0.62 -8.46 -10.93
N ARG A 109 -0.23 -7.60 -11.50
CA ARG A 109 -1.62 -7.45 -11.02
C ARG A 109 -2.33 -8.81 -10.93
N PRO A 110 -2.24 -9.70 -11.94
CA PRO A 110 -2.79 -11.05 -11.82
C PRO A 110 -2.26 -11.84 -10.61
N LYS A 111 -0.97 -11.71 -10.28
CA LYS A 111 -0.36 -12.36 -9.09
C LYS A 111 -0.98 -11.84 -7.79
N TRP A 112 -1.08 -10.52 -7.62
CA TRP A 112 -1.69 -9.94 -6.41
C TRP A 112 -3.19 -10.27 -6.31
N THR A 113 -3.92 -10.16 -7.42
CA THR A 113 -5.33 -10.54 -7.53
C THR A 113 -5.54 -11.99 -7.14
N ALA A 114 -4.71 -12.93 -7.62
CA ALA A 114 -4.80 -14.34 -7.26
C ALA A 114 -4.60 -14.58 -5.76
N VAL A 115 -3.66 -13.87 -5.12
CA VAL A 115 -3.47 -13.94 -3.66
C VAL A 115 -4.72 -13.46 -2.92
N LEU A 116 -5.26 -12.29 -3.29
CA LEU A 116 -6.45 -11.72 -2.65
C LEU A 116 -7.70 -12.59 -2.86
N GLN A 117 -7.87 -13.16 -4.05
CA GLN A 117 -8.93 -14.15 -4.33
C GLN A 117 -8.74 -15.41 -3.48
N GLY A 118 -7.50 -15.88 -3.29
CA GLY A 118 -7.19 -17.00 -2.41
C GLY A 118 -7.57 -16.72 -0.95
N VAL A 119 -7.38 -15.49 -0.47
CA VAL A 119 -7.85 -15.06 0.86
C VAL A 119 -9.37 -15.03 0.94
N LEU A 120 -10.04 -14.49 -0.10
CA LEU A 120 -11.50 -14.36 -0.15
C LEU A 120 -12.21 -15.72 -0.18
N LYS A 121 -11.62 -16.74 -0.82
CA LYS A 121 -12.18 -18.11 -0.88
C LYS A 121 -12.20 -18.83 0.46
N LYS A 122 -11.41 -18.38 1.44
CA LYS A 122 -11.44 -18.90 2.81
C LYS A 122 -12.61 -18.30 3.58
N HIS A 123 -13.02 -18.92 4.68
CA HIS A 123 -14.03 -18.35 5.57
C HIS A 123 -13.50 -17.05 6.21
N GLN A 124 -13.91 -15.90 5.69
CA GLN A 124 -13.58 -14.57 6.22
C GLN A 124 -14.80 -13.93 6.87
N PRO A 125 -14.62 -13.09 7.91
CA PRO A 125 -15.73 -12.31 8.43
C PRO A 125 -16.23 -11.34 7.35
N PRO A 126 -17.54 -11.01 7.32
CA PRO A 126 -18.14 -10.16 6.29
C PRO A 126 -17.40 -8.82 6.08
N ILE A 127 -16.91 -8.20 7.16
CA ILE A 127 -16.18 -6.94 7.09
C ILE A 127 -14.87 -7.03 6.28
N LEU A 128 -14.15 -8.15 6.37
CA LEU A 128 -12.94 -8.36 5.59
C LEU A 128 -13.28 -8.78 4.15
N ALA A 129 -14.30 -9.63 3.98
CA ALA A 129 -14.76 -10.05 2.65
C ALA A 129 -15.18 -8.85 1.79
N ASN A 130 -15.93 -7.91 2.37
CA ASN A 130 -16.36 -6.69 1.68
C ASN A 130 -15.16 -5.83 1.24
N ALA A 131 -14.15 -5.66 2.11
CA ALA A 131 -12.93 -4.92 1.78
C ALA A 131 -12.11 -5.62 0.67
N LEU A 132 -12.05 -6.95 0.68
CA LEU A 132 -11.40 -7.74 -0.38
C LEU A 132 -12.09 -7.54 -1.73
N ILE A 133 -13.41 -7.62 -1.76
CA ILE A 133 -14.22 -7.43 -2.98
C ILE A 133 -14.01 -6.03 -3.56
N ALA A 134 -14.07 -4.98 -2.71
CA ALA A 134 -13.87 -3.60 -3.14
C ALA A 134 -12.45 -3.37 -3.72
N CYS A 135 -11.44 -3.94 -3.07
CA CYS A 135 -10.06 -3.86 -3.53
C CYS A 135 -9.86 -4.61 -4.86
N LEU A 136 -10.42 -5.82 -5.00
CA LEU A 136 -10.34 -6.62 -6.23
C LEU A 136 -10.98 -5.89 -7.41
N HIS A 137 -12.18 -5.34 -7.22
CA HIS A 137 -12.86 -4.54 -8.24
C HIS A 137 -12.01 -3.34 -8.68
N SER A 138 -11.32 -2.68 -7.74
CA SER A 138 -10.45 -1.53 -8.07
C SER A 138 -9.17 -1.94 -8.81
N LEU A 139 -8.65 -3.15 -8.59
CA LEU A 139 -7.47 -3.68 -9.29
C LEU A 139 -7.79 -4.14 -10.72
N GLU A 140 -9.00 -4.68 -10.92
CA GLU A 140 -9.53 -5.17 -12.20
C GLU A 140 -10.10 -4.06 -13.09
N ALA A 141 -10.49 -2.93 -12.50
CA ALA A 141 -10.96 -1.77 -13.26
C ALA A 141 -9.87 -1.32 -14.26
N PRO A 142 -10.23 -1.06 -15.54
CA PRO A 142 -9.28 -0.53 -16.51
C PRO A 142 -8.71 0.78 -15.96
N LEU A 143 -7.38 0.92 -16.00
CA LEU A 143 -6.70 2.18 -15.73
C LEU A 143 -7.34 3.21 -16.65
N GLN A 144 -8.21 4.07 -16.11
CA GLN A 144 -8.80 5.14 -16.90
C GLN A 144 -7.64 5.92 -17.49
N ALA A 145 -7.52 5.89 -18.82
CA ALA A 145 -6.55 6.67 -19.56
C ALA A 145 -6.85 8.15 -19.22
N ARG A 146 -6.16 8.69 -18.22
CA ARG A 146 -6.11 10.13 -17.99
C ARG A 146 -5.20 10.69 -19.06
N THR A 147 -5.78 10.84 -20.24
CA THR A 147 -5.26 11.69 -21.31
C THR A 147 -4.98 13.05 -20.70
N VAL A 148 -3.72 13.45 -20.78
CA VAL A 148 -3.25 14.80 -20.50
C VAL A 148 -4.05 15.73 -21.42
N LEU A 149 -4.99 16.49 -20.87
CA LEU A 149 -5.45 17.73 -21.47
C LEU A 149 -4.81 18.86 -20.67
N HIS A 150 -3.54 19.10 -20.96
CA HIS A 150 -2.86 20.33 -20.58
C HIS A 150 -2.06 20.89 -21.76
N GLU A 151 -2.71 20.94 -22.92
CA GLU A 151 -2.41 21.83 -24.06
C GLU A 151 -3.80 22.35 -24.47
N SER A 152 -4.16 23.63 -24.45
CA SER A 152 -3.43 24.78 -24.97
C SER A 152 -3.76 26.05 -24.17
N ALA A 153 -2.74 26.70 -23.66
CA ALA A 153 -2.74 28.14 -23.41
C ALA A 153 -1.55 28.71 -24.20
N MET A 154 -1.80 28.97 -25.49
CA MET A 154 -1.10 29.95 -26.32
C MET A 154 -2.10 30.42 -27.38
#